data_AF-A0A816TZA2-F1
#
_entry.id   AF-A0A816TZA2-F1
#
_cell.length_a   1.000
_cell.length_b   1.000
_cell.length_c   1.000
_cell.angle_alpha   90.00
_cell.angle_beta   90.00
_cell.angle_gamma   90.00
#
_symmetry.space_group_name_H-M   'P 1'
#
loop_
_entity.id
_entity.type
_entity.pdbx_description
1 polymer ?
#
loop_
_entity_poly.entity_id
_entity_poly.type
_entity_poly.pdbx_seq_one_letter_code
_entity_poly.pdbx_strand_id
1 'polypeptide(L)'
;MKTNCNDTFSEEVSNLLLFATHEGNAKVLESHLSIISNPDVYLNRAYDEPNNQKCTLLMIACLNQFDDVIQILANYSKLNFEVINDVQLTEKDKSVIMFQDVTVLWIAAAIDDFNMVKLFVERGARINHTTKTNSTAFRCACFNGNIEMARYLKENGADIHIAKQNNDTNLSASVYHKDLKLTTYLIDELGCDINESMNDGRSPLYFAVDSGSLEIVECLLNRNAQNFRANHNNLSPLLLAAEKRRIDLVDAISSHCSLLEQIEAQELLGSTFACGEHGVCDLAKSFEYFCQALVLRSDHNLPKHPRLSTIDVFDNRQECQTIDELKNLRFKDDDMYIEALLVRERILGVTNAKYRHSLRYRGAFLADCSLHQQGIGFWLYELNLRRQHSLPISTDDLRQWAAFFSDMIYLSISIPNLAWQTIITILVEELEHNKTTFDYNLHTALFLITGVSKILLKPMISPDTSKLLYGNIRTIVQRQYVTQTDGSSLLHLSLSNRTLTRDRFISSICQYPCLNTSRLLLQCGANVNARNYVRDTPLHELVAMPNQIDNTLIQCLCDAGAHLDYRNSLGETVMDVAKTLEIKNFLKIRTKLSLKCLCARLIQNKTIPFHGKLANALVNFVEKH
;
A
#
# COMPACT_ATOMS: atom_id res chain seq x y z
N MET A 1 -0.09 -9.32 -64.93
CA MET A 1 1.23 -8.69 -64.72
C MET A 1 1.63 -8.95 -63.27
N LYS A 2 2.66 -9.78 -63.06
CA LYS A 2 3.28 -9.97 -61.74
C LYS A 2 3.95 -8.65 -61.36
N THR A 3 3.37 -7.91 -60.44
CA THR A 3 4.03 -6.76 -59.82
C THR A 3 5.01 -7.29 -58.79
N ASN A 4 6.31 -7.10 -59.07
CA ASN A 4 7.35 -7.09 -58.05
C ASN A 4 6.99 -6.01 -57.02
N CYS A 5 6.27 -6.37 -55.96
CA CYS A 5 6.24 -5.57 -54.74
C CYS A 5 7.44 -5.99 -53.91
N ASN A 6 8.38 -5.06 -53.74
CA ASN A 6 9.38 -5.15 -52.70
C ASN A 6 8.71 -5.47 -51.36
N ASP A 7 9.33 -6.36 -50.59
CA ASP A 7 8.97 -6.74 -49.23
C ASP A 7 8.96 -5.53 -48.29
N THR A 8 7.88 -4.74 -48.30
CA THR A 8 7.69 -3.62 -47.38
C THR A 8 6.44 -3.84 -46.55
N PHE A 9 6.64 -3.94 -45.24
CA PHE A 9 5.60 -3.93 -44.22
C PHE A 9 4.56 -2.81 -44.50
N SER A 10 3.28 -3.18 -44.54
CA SER A 10 2.16 -2.25 -44.70
C SER A 10 1.38 -2.09 -43.38
N GLU A 11 1.32 -0.86 -42.89
CA GLU A 11 0.59 -0.49 -41.68
C GLU A 11 -0.94 -0.60 -41.86
N GLU A 12 -1.46 -0.39 -43.08
CA GLU A 12 -2.87 -0.59 -43.40
C GLU A 12 -3.29 -2.06 -43.24
N VAL A 13 -2.45 -2.99 -43.70
CA VAL A 13 -2.67 -4.43 -43.54
C VAL A 13 -2.64 -4.83 -42.06
N SER A 14 -1.70 -4.27 -41.29
CA SER A 14 -1.62 -4.46 -39.84
C SER A 14 -2.93 -4.07 -39.15
N ASN A 15 -3.47 -2.89 -39.45
CA ASN A 15 -4.71 -2.39 -38.84
C ASN A 15 -5.92 -3.25 -39.19
N LEU A 16 -6.01 -3.77 -40.43
CA LEU A 16 -7.09 -4.67 -40.85
C LEU A 16 -7.04 -6.00 -40.11
N LEU A 17 -5.85 -6.59 -39.97
CA LEU A 17 -5.67 -7.85 -39.23
C LEU A 17 -5.96 -7.68 -37.73
N LEU A 18 -5.50 -6.58 -37.13
CA LEU A 18 -5.81 -6.23 -35.74
C LEU A 18 -7.32 -6.08 -35.52
N PHE A 19 -7.99 -5.31 -36.38
CA PHE A 19 -9.44 -5.11 -36.30
C PHE A 19 -10.20 -6.43 -36.40
N ALA A 20 -9.88 -7.27 -37.38
CA ALA A 20 -10.51 -8.58 -37.54
C ALA A 20 -10.28 -9.50 -36.33
N THR A 21 -9.10 -9.42 -35.71
CA THR A 21 -8.74 -10.20 -34.51
C THR A 21 -9.50 -9.71 -33.28
N HIS A 22 -9.61 -8.38 -33.09
CA HIS A 22 -10.38 -7.77 -32.00
C HIS A 22 -11.88 -8.07 -32.07
N GLU A 23 -12.44 -8.15 -33.28
CA GLU A 23 -13.84 -8.53 -33.49
C GLU A 23 -14.08 -10.05 -33.45
N GLY A 24 -13.03 -10.87 -33.36
CA GLY A 24 -13.15 -12.33 -33.43
C GLY A 24 -13.62 -12.85 -34.80
N ASN A 25 -13.47 -12.06 -35.87
CA ASN A 25 -14.01 -12.40 -37.19
C ASN A 25 -13.04 -13.29 -37.98
N ALA A 26 -13.09 -14.58 -37.68
CA ALA A 26 -12.29 -15.64 -38.29
C ALA A 26 -12.29 -15.62 -39.83
N LYS A 27 -13.46 -15.44 -40.47
CA LYS A 27 -13.60 -15.45 -41.94
C LYS A 27 -12.91 -14.26 -42.60
N VAL A 28 -13.09 -13.07 -42.01
CA VAL A 28 -12.46 -11.85 -42.52
C VAL A 28 -10.95 -11.94 -42.35
N LEU A 29 -10.48 -12.41 -41.18
CA LEU A 29 -9.07 -12.62 -40.92
C LEU A 29 -8.43 -13.60 -41.93
N GLU A 30 -9.05 -14.76 -42.17
CA GLU A 30 -8.57 -15.75 -43.15
C GLU A 30 -8.53 -15.17 -44.57
N SER A 31 -9.57 -14.43 -44.96
CA SER A 31 -9.63 -13.81 -46.29
C SER A 31 -8.48 -12.83 -46.50
N HIS A 32 -8.15 -12.01 -45.51
CA HIS A 32 -7.03 -11.08 -45.60
C HIS A 32 -5.68 -11.80 -45.58
N LEU A 33 -5.51 -12.81 -44.71
CA LEU A 33 -4.26 -13.58 -44.64
C LEU A 33 -3.97 -14.34 -45.94
N SER A 34 -5.01 -14.83 -46.65
CA SER A 34 -4.85 -15.55 -47.93
C SER A 34 -4.31 -14.69 -49.08
N ILE A 35 -4.47 -13.36 -49.00
CA ILE A 35 -4.04 -12.41 -50.04
C ILE A 35 -2.59 -11.95 -49.81
N ILE A 36 -2.10 -12.05 -48.57
CA ILE A 36 -0.78 -11.55 -48.17
C ILE A 36 0.31 -12.54 -48.60
N SER A 37 1.32 -12.04 -49.32
CA SER A 37 2.42 -12.88 -49.83
C SER A 37 3.34 -13.41 -48.72
N ASN A 38 3.52 -12.66 -47.63
CA ASN A 38 4.32 -13.05 -46.47
C ASN A 38 3.60 -12.71 -45.15
N PRO A 39 2.67 -13.55 -44.69
CA PRO A 39 1.89 -13.29 -43.47
C PRO A 39 2.75 -13.33 -42.19
N ASP A 40 3.91 -14.00 -42.23
CA ASP A 40 4.78 -14.23 -41.07
C ASP A 40 5.23 -12.92 -40.39
N VAL A 41 5.46 -11.87 -41.18
CA VAL A 41 5.87 -10.54 -40.71
C VAL A 41 4.82 -9.89 -39.82
N TYR A 42 3.54 -10.18 -40.07
CA TYR A 42 2.40 -9.66 -39.31
C TYR A 42 2.06 -10.56 -38.12
N LEU A 43 2.09 -11.87 -38.32
CA LEU A 43 1.72 -12.85 -37.30
C LEU A 43 2.70 -12.86 -36.11
N ASN A 44 3.99 -12.67 -36.39
CA ASN A 44 5.06 -12.75 -35.38
C ASN A 44 5.45 -11.39 -34.78
N ARG A 45 4.68 -10.34 -35.06
CA ARG A 45 4.91 -8.98 -34.55
C ARG A 45 4.08 -8.73 -33.29
N ALA A 46 4.69 -8.06 -32.31
CA ALA A 46 3.97 -7.48 -31.18
C ALA A 46 3.41 -6.11 -31.57
N TYR A 47 2.12 -5.90 -31.28
CA TYR A 47 1.38 -4.67 -31.50
C TYR A 47 1.16 -3.95 -30.18
N ASP A 48 1.24 -2.62 -30.20
CA ASP A 48 0.93 -1.80 -29.05
C ASP A 48 -0.59 -1.75 -28.86
N GLU A 49 -1.05 -2.22 -27.72
CA GLU A 49 -2.45 -2.31 -27.33
C GLU A 49 -2.75 -1.33 -26.17
N PRO A 50 -4.04 -1.00 -25.92
CA PRO A 50 -4.41 -0.12 -24.81
C PRO A 50 -3.81 -0.58 -23.47
N ASN A 51 -3.57 0.39 -22.57
CA ASN A 51 -2.98 0.20 -21.24
C ASN A 51 -1.51 -0.28 -21.25
N ASN A 52 -0.73 0.14 -22.25
CA ASN A 52 0.67 -0.24 -22.43
C ASN A 52 0.88 -1.76 -22.59
N GLN A 53 -0.14 -2.45 -23.10
CA GLN A 53 0.01 -3.86 -23.47
C GLN A 53 0.78 -3.96 -24.78
N LYS A 54 1.50 -5.07 -24.93
CA LYS A 54 2.13 -5.46 -26.19
C LYS A 54 1.71 -6.88 -26.45
N CYS A 55 0.99 -7.12 -27.54
CA CYS A 55 0.40 -8.42 -27.85
C CYS A 55 0.61 -8.79 -29.31
N THR A 56 0.81 -10.08 -29.62
CA THR A 56 0.63 -10.58 -31.00
C THR A 56 -0.86 -10.77 -31.31
N LEU A 57 -1.21 -10.94 -32.59
CA LEU A 57 -2.59 -11.28 -32.98
C LEU A 57 -3.07 -12.57 -32.30
N LEU A 58 -2.20 -13.58 -32.18
CA LEU A 58 -2.53 -14.81 -31.49
C LEU A 58 -2.84 -14.56 -30.01
N MET A 59 -2.08 -13.69 -29.33
CA MET A 59 -2.33 -13.36 -27.92
C MET A 59 -3.64 -12.60 -27.73
N ILE A 60 -3.96 -11.65 -28.60
CA ILE A 60 -5.24 -10.94 -28.57
C ILE A 60 -6.38 -11.96 -28.69
N ALA A 61 -6.27 -12.92 -29.62
CA ALA A 61 -7.26 -13.97 -29.76
C ALA A 61 -7.35 -14.88 -28.53
N CYS A 62 -6.23 -15.23 -27.89
CA CYS A 62 -6.20 -16.02 -26.65
C CYS A 62 -6.87 -15.28 -25.48
N LEU A 63 -6.53 -14.00 -25.27
CA LEU A 63 -7.08 -13.18 -24.19
C LEU A 63 -8.59 -13.01 -24.30
N ASN A 64 -9.11 -12.95 -25.52
CA ASN A 64 -10.55 -12.86 -25.81
C ASN A 64 -11.23 -14.23 -26.00
N GLN A 65 -10.48 -15.34 -25.93
CA GLN A 65 -10.99 -16.71 -26.13
C GLN A 65 -11.71 -16.91 -27.48
N PHE A 66 -11.15 -16.37 -28.56
CA PHE A 66 -11.69 -16.54 -29.91
C PHE A 66 -11.17 -17.81 -30.58
N ASP A 67 -11.74 -18.96 -30.22
CA ASP A 67 -11.29 -20.30 -30.66
C ASP A 67 -11.11 -20.43 -32.17
N ASP A 68 -12.06 -19.95 -32.97
CA ASP A 68 -11.99 -20.02 -34.44
C ASP A 68 -10.78 -19.26 -34.99
N VAL A 69 -10.51 -18.06 -34.44
CA VAL A 69 -9.36 -17.24 -34.80
C VAL A 69 -8.06 -17.91 -34.38
N ILE A 70 -8.01 -18.47 -33.17
CA ILE A 70 -6.84 -19.19 -32.65
C ILE A 70 -6.50 -20.38 -33.54
N GLN A 71 -7.49 -21.17 -33.95
CA GLN A 71 -7.28 -22.33 -34.83
C GLN A 71 -6.74 -21.91 -36.20
N ILE A 72 -7.30 -20.86 -36.80
CA ILE A 72 -6.81 -20.32 -38.07
C ILE A 72 -5.36 -19.88 -37.94
N LEU A 73 -5.04 -19.07 -36.93
CA LEU A 73 -3.70 -18.54 -36.71
C LEU A 73 -2.69 -19.65 -36.42
N ALA A 74 -3.03 -20.61 -35.57
CA ALA A 74 -2.16 -21.72 -35.19
C ALA A 74 -1.81 -22.65 -36.37
N ASN A 75 -2.60 -22.68 -37.45
CA ASN A 75 -2.35 -23.50 -38.64
C ASN A 75 -1.24 -22.94 -39.56
N TYR A 76 -0.76 -21.71 -39.33
CA TYR A 76 0.33 -21.14 -40.11
C TYR A 76 1.69 -21.72 -39.68
N SER A 77 2.36 -22.43 -40.60
CA SER A 77 3.58 -23.22 -40.34
C SER A 77 4.79 -22.46 -39.77
N LYS A 78 4.84 -21.13 -39.90
CA LYS A 78 5.94 -20.28 -39.42
C LYS A 78 5.53 -19.34 -38.28
N LEU A 79 4.38 -19.62 -37.64
CA LEU A 79 3.98 -18.89 -36.46
C LEU A 79 4.98 -19.17 -35.32
N ASN A 80 5.43 -18.11 -34.66
CA ASN A 80 6.34 -18.17 -33.54
C ASN A 80 5.56 -18.03 -32.22
N PHE A 81 5.42 -19.13 -31.48
CA PHE A 81 4.77 -19.14 -30.16
C PHE A 81 5.64 -18.47 -29.07
N GLU A 82 6.91 -18.17 -29.36
CA GLU A 82 7.89 -17.64 -28.40
C GLU A 82 8.05 -16.12 -28.43
N VAL A 83 7.17 -15.40 -29.14
CA VAL A 83 7.17 -13.94 -29.10
C VAL A 83 6.73 -13.49 -27.71
N ILE A 84 7.65 -12.87 -26.98
CA ILE A 84 7.42 -12.35 -25.63
C ILE A 84 6.67 -11.01 -25.67
N ASN A 85 5.80 -10.81 -24.69
CA ASN A 85 4.80 -9.75 -24.69
C ASN A 85 4.47 -9.27 -23.26
N ASP A 86 3.78 -8.13 -23.17
CA ASP A 86 3.35 -7.54 -21.91
C ASP A 86 1.81 -7.50 -21.89
N VAL A 87 1.18 -8.26 -20.98
CA VAL A 87 -0.29 -8.43 -20.98
C VAL A 87 -0.90 -8.12 -19.64
N GLN A 88 -2.13 -7.59 -19.66
CA GLN A 88 -2.95 -7.42 -18.47
C GLN A 88 -3.88 -8.60 -18.30
N LEU A 89 -3.85 -9.22 -17.13
CA LEU A 89 -4.83 -10.22 -16.72
C LEU A 89 -5.57 -9.71 -15.49
N THR A 90 -6.85 -10.07 -15.41
CA THR A 90 -7.69 -9.79 -14.24
C THR A 90 -7.66 -11.00 -13.33
N GLU A 91 -7.12 -10.84 -12.11
CA GLU A 91 -7.16 -11.91 -11.11
C GLU A 91 -8.57 -12.07 -10.52
N LYS A 92 -8.78 -13.16 -9.76
CA LYS A 92 -10.08 -13.49 -9.15
C LYS A 92 -10.62 -12.39 -8.23
N ASP A 93 -9.74 -11.56 -7.66
CA ASP A 93 -10.08 -10.41 -6.81
C ASP A 93 -10.43 -9.13 -7.60
N LYS A 94 -10.51 -9.23 -8.94
CA LYS A 94 -10.72 -8.12 -9.89
C LYS A 94 -9.56 -7.12 -9.95
N SER A 95 -8.41 -7.44 -9.36
CA SER A 95 -7.19 -6.69 -9.60
C SER A 95 -6.70 -6.93 -11.03
N VAL A 96 -6.21 -5.87 -11.67
CA VAL A 96 -5.62 -5.96 -13.01
C VAL A 96 -4.12 -5.88 -12.85
N ILE A 97 -3.43 -6.97 -13.21
CA ILE A 97 -1.98 -7.11 -13.06
C ILE A 97 -1.33 -7.18 -14.43
N MET A 98 -0.23 -6.43 -14.59
CA MET A 98 0.61 -6.49 -15.78
C MET A 98 1.64 -7.62 -15.62
N PHE A 99 1.60 -8.58 -16.53
CA PHE A 99 2.59 -9.64 -16.65
C PHE A 99 3.53 -9.32 -17.81
N GLN A 100 4.83 -9.47 -17.57
CA GLN A 100 5.88 -9.11 -18.53
C GLN A 100 6.61 -10.35 -19.04
N ASP A 101 7.10 -10.26 -20.27
CA ASP A 101 7.80 -11.32 -20.99
C ASP A 101 6.97 -12.63 -21.07
N VAL A 102 5.66 -12.52 -21.30
CA VAL A 102 4.76 -13.69 -21.38
C VAL A 102 4.74 -14.30 -22.78
N THR A 103 4.48 -15.60 -22.87
CA THR A 103 4.22 -16.33 -24.13
C THR A 103 2.75 -16.73 -24.24
N VAL A 104 2.33 -17.13 -25.44
CA VAL A 104 0.94 -17.61 -25.70
C VAL A 104 0.61 -18.87 -24.92
N LEU A 105 1.58 -19.77 -24.73
CA LEU A 105 1.41 -20.97 -23.89
C LEU A 105 1.19 -20.59 -22.42
N TRP A 106 1.94 -19.61 -21.91
CA TRP A 106 1.75 -19.11 -20.55
C TRP A 106 0.37 -18.47 -20.38
N ILE A 107 -0.08 -17.65 -21.33
CA ILE A 107 -1.42 -17.03 -21.30
C ILE A 107 -2.51 -18.09 -21.28
N ALA A 108 -2.45 -19.08 -22.16
CA ALA A 108 -3.41 -20.18 -22.22
C ALA A 108 -3.53 -20.91 -20.87
N ALA A 109 -2.40 -21.19 -20.22
CA ALA A 109 -2.39 -21.81 -18.90
C ALA A 109 -2.91 -20.86 -17.80
N ALA A 110 -2.59 -19.56 -17.88
CA ALA A 110 -3.02 -18.56 -16.89
C ALA A 110 -4.54 -18.34 -16.91
N ILE A 111 -5.17 -18.33 -18.09
CA ILE A 111 -6.63 -18.26 -18.23
C ILE A 111 -7.34 -19.60 -18.00
N ASP A 112 -6.58 -20.66 -17.66
CA ASP A 112 -7.05 -22.01 -17.40
C ASP A 112 -7.70 -22.74 -18.60
N ASP A 113 -7.26 -22.43 -19.82
CA ASP A 113 -7.75 -23.08 -21.05
C ASP A 113 -6.87 -24.28 -21.43
N PHE A 114 -7.33 -25.48 -21.06
CA PHE A 114 -6.63 -26.74 -21.35
C PHE A 114 -6.54 -27.07 -22.84
N ASN A 115 -7.55 -26.71 -23.65
CA ASN A 115 -7.55 -27.03 -25.08
C ASN A 115 -6.52 -26.18 -25.83
N MET A 116 -6.40 -24.90 -25.47
CA MET A 116 -5.35 -24.02 -26.01
C MET A 116 -3.96 -24.48 -25.61
N VAL A 117 -3.76 -24.87 -24.34
CA VAL A 117 -2.48 -25.44 -23.89
C VAL A 117 -2.11 -26.67 -24.72
N LYS A 118 -3.07 -27.59 -24.92
CA LYS A 118 -2.85 -28.78 -25.75
C LYS A 118 -2.45 -28.42 -27.18
N LEU A 119 -3.22 -27.53 -27.82
CA LEU A 119 -2.95 -27.04 -29.17
C LEU A 119 -1.52 -26.47 -29.30
N PHE A 120 -1.12 -25.57 -28.41
CA PHE A 120 0.19 -24.90 -28.52
C PHE A 120 1.35 -25.87 -28.25
N VAL A 121 1.20 -26.79 -27.31
CA VAL A 121 2.20 -27.84 -27.05
C VAL A 121 2.36 -28.77 -28.26
N GLU A 122 1.25 -29.23 -28.86
CA GLU A 122 1.28 -30.07 -30.08
C GLU A 122 1.91 -29.35 -31.28
N ARG A 123 1.85 -28.01 -31.31
CA ARG A 123 2.47 -27.16 -32.33
C ARG A 123 3.90 -26.74 -31.99
N GLY A 124 4.49 -27.26 -30.91
CA GLY A 124 5.90 -27.09 -30.58
C GLY A 124 6.26 -25.84 -29.77
N ALA A 125 5.29 -25.24 -29.06
CA ALA A 125 5.59 -24.19 -28.09
C ALA A 125 6.54 -24.69 -26.98
N ARG A 126 7.47 -23.84 -26.52
CA ARG A 126 8.44 -24.21 -25.49
C ARG A 126 7.78 -24.22 -24.13
N ILE A 127 7.60 -25.41 -23.58
CA ILE A 127 6.88 -25.67 -22.33
C ILE A 127 7.48 -24.95 -21.11
N ASN A 128 8.81 -24.86 -21.06
CA ASN A 128 9.53 -24.27 -19.93
C ASN A 128 9.85 -22.78 -20.11
N HIS A 129 9.23 -22.10 -21.08
CA HIS A 129 9.39 -20.64 -21.21
C HIS A 129 8.80 -19.96 -19.97
N THR A 130 9.54 -19.00 -19.43
CA THR A 130 9.17 -18.28 -18.22
C THR A 130 8.84 -16.83 -18.48
N THR A 131 7.89 -16.29 -17.73
CA THR A 131 7.72 -14.83 -17.64
C THR A 131 8.93 -14.16 -17.00
N LYS A 132 8.95 -12.82 -16.98
CA LYS A 132 9.98 -12.03 -16.28
C LYS A 132 10.16 -12.40 -14.81
N THR A 133 9.08 -12.88 -14.17
CA THR A 133 9.10 -13.32 -12.76
C THR A 133 9.46 -14.80 -12.59
N ASN A 134 9.96 -15.45 -13.65
CA ASN A 134 10.26 -16.88 -13.67
C ASN A 134 9.02 -17.80 -13.55
N SER A 135 7.83 -17.32 -13.92
CA SER A 135 6.58 -18.11 -13.88
C SER A 135 6.43 -18.95 -15.16
N THR A 136 6.16 -20.26 -15.04
CA THR A 136 5.95 -21.18 -16.18
C THR A 136 4.46 -21.48 -16.41
N ALA A 137 4.13 -22.08 -17.56
CA ALA A 137 2.78 -22.60 -17.80
C ALA A 137 2.38 -23.69 -16.79
N PHE A 138 3.33 -24.55 -16.38
CA PHE A 138 3.10 -25.56 -15.34
C PHE A 138 2.72 -24.90 -14.00
N ARG A 139 3.39 -23.80 -13.63
CA ARG A 139 3.03 -23.04 -12.44
C ARG A 139 1.60 -22.50 -12.51
N CYS A 140 1.16 -21.98 -13.66
CA CYS A 140 -0.20 -21.51 -13.84
C CYS A 140 -1.22 -22.63 -13.61
N ALA A 141 -0.98 -23.83 -14.17
CA ALA A 141 -1.79 -25.00 -13.88
C ALA A 141 -1.86 -25.31 -12.36
N CYS A 142 -0.72 -25.21 -11.67
CA CYS A 142 -0.68 -25.42 -10.22
C CYS A 142 -1.46 -24.35 -9.44
N PHE A 143 -1.32 -23.09 -9.81
CA PHE A 143 -2.01 -21.96 -9.19
C PHE A 143 -3.53 -21.98 -9.45
N ASN A 144 -3.95 -22.54 -10.59
CA ASN A 144 -5.36 -22.70 -10.94
C ASN A 144 -5.99 -23.99 -10.40
N GLY A 145 -5.21 -24.89 -9.78
CA GLY A 145 -5.72 -26.18 -9.31
C GLY A 145 -6.01 -27.18 -10.42
N ASN A 146 -5.52 -26.95 -11.64
CA ASN A 146 -5.85 -27.79 -12.79
C ASN A 146 -4.89 -28.99 -12.90
N ILE A 147 -5.25 -30.09 -12.25
CA ILE A 147 -4.45 -31.32 -12.24
C ILE A 147 -4.27 -31.95 -13.64
N GLU A 148 -5.29 -31.89 -14.49
CA GLU A 148 -5.22 -32.45 -15.85
C GLU A 148 -4.23 -31.67 -16.71
N MET A 149 -4.26 -30.33 -16.62
CA MET A 149 -3.28 -29.47 -17.28
C MET A 149 -1.86 -29.69 -16.73
N ALA A 150 -1.70 -29.81 -15.41
CA ALA A 150 -0.40 -30.09 -14.81
C ALA A 150 0.16 -31.44 -15.29
N ARG A 151 -0.68 -32.50 -15.31
CA ARG A 151 -0.29 -33.83 -15.81
C ARG A 151 0.15 -33.77 -17.26
N TYR A 152 -0.65 -33.15 -18.13
CA TYR A 152 -0.34 -33.01 -19.54
C TYR A 152 0.97 -32.23 -19.77
N LEU A 153 1.15 -31.09 -19.09
CA LEU A 153 2.38 -30.30 -19.20
C LEU A 153 3.60 -31.11 -18.73
N LYS A 154 3.47 -31.87 -17.63
CA LYS A 154 4.55 -32.75 -17.15
C LYS A 154 4.89 -33.85 -18.15
N GLU A 155 3.89 -34.54 -18.69
CA GLU A 155 4.07 -35.61 -19.69
C GLU A 155 4.77 -35.09 -20.96
N ASN A 156 4.58 -33.82 -21.30
CA ASN A 156 5.24 -33.18 -22.44
C ASN A 156 6.60 -32.53 -22.11
N GLY A 157 7.11 -32.69 -20.89
CA GLY A 157 8.47 -32.26 -20.52
C GLY A 157 8.56 -30.96 -19.72
N ALA A 158 7.49 -30.55 -19.04
CA ALA A 158 7.57 -29.47 -18.07
C ALA A 158 8.55 -29.80 -16.94
N ASP A 159 9.43 -28.84 -16.64
CA ASP A 159 10.32 -28.87 -15.49
C ASP A 159 9.58 -28.32 -14.26
N ILE A 160 9.35 -29.21 -13.30
CA ILE A 160 8.60 -28.93 -12.08
C ILE A 160 9.41 -28.14 -11.05
N HIS A 161 10.74 -28.07 -11.22
CA HIS A 161 11.66 -27.40 -10.30
C HIS A 161 11.91 -25.94 -10.67
N ILE A 162 11.33 -25.44 -11.78
CA ILE A 162 11.36 -24.02 -12.09
C ILE A 162 10.37 -23.29 -11.17
N ALA A 163 10.91 -22.75 -10.08
CA ALA A 163 10.18 -21.89 -9.15
C ALA A 163 10.07 -20.46 -9.67
N LYS A 164 8.99 -19.77 -9.29
CA LYS A 164 8.85 -18.33 -9.51
C LYS A 164 9.85 -17.56 -8.64
N GLN A 165 10.09 -16.30 -8.99
CA GLN A 165 10.91 -15.37 -8.21
C GLN A 165 10.60 -15.46 -6.70
N ASN A 166 11.65 -15.36 -5.87
CA ASN A 166 11.65 -15.59 -4.42
C ASN A 166 11.50 -17.05 -3.98
N ASN A 167 11.84 -17.99 -4.86
CA ASN A 167 11.70 -19.43 -4.64
C ASN A 167 10.26 -19.84 -4.31
N ASP A 168 9.30 -19.20 -4.96
CA ASP A 168 7.88 -19.55 -4.84
C ASP A 168 7.62 -20.81 -5.69
N THR A 169 7.52 -21.95 -5.00
CA THR A 169 7.47 -23.28 -5.62
C THR A 169 6.11 -23.62 -6.22
N ASN A 170 6.08 -24.59 -7.14
CA ASN A 170 4.83 -25.09 -7.74
C ASN A 170 3.93 -25.79 -6.69
N LEU A 171 4.54 -26.45 -5.71
CA LEU A 171 3.84 -27.03 -4.56
C LEU A 171 3.19 -25.94 -3.69
N SER A 172 3.88 -24.83 -3.43
CA SER A 172 3.30 -23.71 -2.67
C SER A 172 2.10 -23.10 -3.39
N ALA A 173 2.16 -22.99 -4.73
CA ALA A 173 1.05 -22.50 -5.55
C ALA A 173 -0.19 -23.41 -5.46
N SER A 174 -0.03 -24.74 -5.51
CA SER A 174 -1.17 -25.67 -5.38
C SER A 174 -1.79 -25.63 -3.99
N VAL A 175 -0.95 -25.55 -2.95
CA VAL A 175 -1.39 -25.45 -1.55
C VAL A 175 -2.19 -24.17 -1.32
N TYR A 176 -1.73 -23.05 -1.88
CA TYR A 176 -2.46 -21.77 -1.80
C TYR A 176 -3.84 -21.84 -2.47
N HIS A 177 -3.96 -22.55 -3.61
CA HIS A 177 -5.26 -22.78 -4.26
C HIS A 177 -6.19 -23.68 -3.44
N LYS A 178 -5.64 -24.46 -2.49
CA LYS A 178 -6.35 -25.44 -1.66
C LYS A 178 -6.83 -26.68 -2.41
N ASP A 179 -6.15 -27.07 -3.49
CA ASP A 179 -6.45 -28.34 -4.16
C ASP A 179 -5.62 -29.49 -3.55
N LEU A 180 -6.29 -30.34 -2.76
CA LEU A 180 -5.67 -31.51 -2.14
C LEU A 180 -5.18 -32.53 -3.18
N LYS A 181 -5.94 -32.78 -4.25
CA LYS A 181 -5.60 -33.81 -5.26
C LYS A 181 -4.35 -33.41 -6.03
N LEU A 182 -4.29 -32.17 -6.48
CA LEU A 182 -3.11 -31.63 -7.13
C LEU A 182 -1.91 -31.63 -6.16
N THR A 183 -2.11 -31.23 -4.90
CA THR A 183 -1.04 -31.24 -3.90
C THR A 183 -0.50 -32.65 -3.67
N THR A 184 -1.36 -33.66 -3.56
CA THR A 184 -0.93 -35.07 -3.46
C THR A 184 -0.20 -35.53 -4.71
N TYR A 185 -0.68 -35.15 -5.91
CA TYR A 185 -0.01 -35.48 -7.18
C TYR A 185 1.41 -34.91 -7.24
N LEU A 186 1.58 -33.64 -6.88
CA LEU A 186 2.89 -32.99 -6.88
C LEU A 186 3.88 -33.65 -5.89
N ILE A 187 3.41 -34.10 -4.73
CA ILE A 187 4.30 -34.71 -3.73
C ILE A 187 4.56 -36.19 -4.05
N ASP A 188 3.50 -36.98 -4.26
CA ASP A 188 3.59 -38.44 -4.33
C ASP A 188 4.03 -38.94 -5.71
N GLU A 189 3.51 -38.33 -6.78
CA GLU A 189 3.83 -38.77 -8.16
C GLU A 189 5.01 -37.99 -8.73
N LEU A 190 5.13 -36.69 -8.45
CA LEU A 190 6.19 -35.85 -9.02
C LEU A 190 7.42 -35.67 -8.12
N GLY A 191 7.34 -36.04 -6.84
CA GLY A 191 8.47 -35.97 -5.92
C GLY A 191 8.90 -34.54 -5.57
N CYS A 192 7.99 -33.57 -5.58
CA CYS A 192 8.28 -32.21 -5.10
C CYS A 192 8.74 -32.25 -3.63
N ASP A 193 9.77 -31.46 -3.29
CA ASP A 193 10.22 -31.35 -1.90
C ASP A 193 9.16 -30.62 -1.06
N ILE A 194 8.63 -31.35 -0.08
CA ILE A 194 7.59 -30.90 0.84
C ILE A 194 8.03 -29.75 1.75
N ASN A 195 9.34 -29.57 1.93
CA ASN A 195 9.94 -28.59 2.81
C ASN A 195 10.63 -27.44 2.07
N GLU A 196 10.62 -27.45 0.74
CA GLU A 196 11.19 -26.36 -0.05
C GLU A 196 10.39 -25.08 0.16
N SER A 197 11.06 -24.07 0.71
CA SER A 197 10.44 -22.82 1.14
C SER A 197 10.83 -21.65 0.24
N MET A 198 10.02 -20.60 0.30
CA MET A 198 10.35 -19.30 -0.27
C MET A 198 11.61 -18.72 0.39
N ASN A 199 12.25 -17.74 -0.26
CA ASN A 199 13.42 -17.04 0.28
C ASN A 199 13.17 -16.39 1.66
N ASP A 200 11.91 -16.09 2.00
CA ASP A 200 11.52 -15.56 3.31
C ASP A 200 11.15 -16.65 4.34
N GLY A 201 11.43 -17.92 4.04
CA GLY A 201 11.24 -19.07 4.92
C GLY A 201 9.82 -19.63 4.98
N ARG A 202 8.86 -19.11 4.19
CA ARG A 202 7.51 -19.69 4.13
C ARG A 202 7.52 -21.02 3.39
N SER A 203 7.17 -22.11 4.08
CA SER A 203 7.08 -23.47 3.55
C SER A 203 5.67 -23.81 3.04
N PRO A 204 5.48 -24.94 2.33
CA PRO A 204 4.14 -25.43 1.96
C PRO A 204 3.22 -25.60 3.18
N LEU A 205 3.74 -26.11 4.31
CA LEU A 205 2.97 -26.22 5.56
C LEU A 205 2.55 -24.84 6.09
N TYR A 206 3.42 -23.83 5.98
CA TYR A 206 3.08 -22.46 6.33
C TYR A 206 1.90 -21.95 5.49
N PHE A 207 1.93 -22.15 4.17
CA PHE A 207 0.83 -21.74 3.27
C PHE A 207 -0.47 -22.53 3.51
N ALA A 208 -0.38 -23.80 3.88
CA ALA A 208 -1.55 -24.61 4.22
C ALA A 208 -2.28 -24.04 5.46
N VAL A 209 -1.51 -23.66 6.48
CA VAL A 209 -2.03 -22.98 7.67
C VAL A 209 -2.55 -21.58 7.33
N ASP A 210 -1.81 -20.82 6.53
CA ASP A 210 -2.18 -19.46 6.16
C ASP A 210 -3.52 -19.42 5.39
N SER A 211 -3.70 -20.36 4.46
CA SER A 211 -4.92 -20.55 3.70
C SER A 211 -6.05 -21.17 4.52
N GLY A 212 -5.72 -21.85 5.64
CA GLY A 212 -6.67 -22.43 6.57
C GLY A 212 -7.21 -23.80 6.16
N SER A 213 -6.45 -24.56 5.36
CA SER A 213 -6.86 -25.87 4.83
C SER A 213 -6.37 -27.01 5.72
N LEU A 214 -7.24 -27.52 6.61
CA LEU A 214 -6.92 -28.62 7.53
C LEU A 214 -6.50 -29.89 6.78
N GLU A 215 -7.24 -30.26 5.73
CA GLU A 215 -6.97 -31.48 4.95
C GLU A 215 -5.57 -31.46 4.31
N ILE A 216 -5.12 -30.29 3.84
CA ILE A 216 -3.78 -30.14 3.28
C ILE A 216 -2.72 -30.13 4.38
N VAL A 217 -3.00 -29.50 5.53
CA VAL A 217 -2.10 -29.55 6.70
C VAL A 217 -1.86 -31.00 7.13
N GLU A 218 -2.92 -31.79 7.31
CA GLU A 218 -2.80 -33.22 7.66
C GLU A 218 -2.07 -34.01 6.58
N CYS A 219 -2.38 -33.77 5.30
CA CYS A 219 -1.70 -34.40 4.17
C CYS A 219 -0.18 -34.16 4.19
N LEU A 220 0.23 -32.92 4.48
CA LEU A 220 1.62 -32.52 4.54
C LEU A 220 2.33 -33.10 5.77
N LEU A 221 1.70 -33.06 6.95
CA LEU A 221 2.24 -33.63 8.18
C LEU A 221 2.44 -35.15 8.09
N ASN A 222 1.48 -35.86 7.49
CA ASN A 222 1.57 -37.30 7.20
C ASN A 222 2.72 -37.66 6.25
N ARG A 223 3.28 -36.66 5.54
CA ARG A 223 4.44 -36.78 4.65
C ARG A 223 5.69 -36.12 5.23
N ASN A 224 5.73 -35.94 6.56
CA ASN A 224 6.86 -35.38 7.31
C ASN A 224 7.23 -33.93 6.94
N ALA A 225 6.24 -33.10 6.62
CA ALA A 225 6.45 -31.66 6.54
C ALA A 225 6.93 -31.10 7.90
N GLN A 226 7.90 -30.18 7.87
CA GLN A 226 8.52 -29.63 9.07
C GLN A 226 7.93 -28.27 9.47
N ASN A 227 7.83 -28.04 10.78
CA ASN A 227 7.30 -26.82 11.39
C ASN A 227 8.33 -25.67 11.41
N PHE A 228 8.87 -25.28 10.25
CA PHE A 228 9.89 -24.23 10.18
C PHE A 228 9.33 -22.82 10.40
N ARG A 229 10.10 -21.99 11.12
CA ARG A 229 9.77 -20.55 11.28
C ARG A 229 10.05 -19.80 9.98
N ALA A 230 9.09 -18.98 9.56
CA ALA A 230 9.28 -18.05 8.47
C ALA A 230 10.04 -16.80 8.94
N ASN A 231 10.99 -16.31 8.14
CA ASN A 231 11.86 -15.19 8.51
C ASN A 231 11.12 -13.86 8.62
N HIS A 232 10.09 -13.63 7.81
CA HIS A 232 9.42 -12.31 7.73
C HIS A 232 8.63 -11.92 8.99
N ASN A 233 8.13 -12.89 9.75
CA ASN A 233 7.38 -12.66 10.99
C ASN A 233 7.79 -13.60 12.13
N ASN A 234 8.83 -14.42 11.95
CA ASN A 234 9.33 -15.36 12.94
C ASN A 234 8.27 -16.36 13.47
N LEU A 235 7.22 -16.62 12.69
CA LEU A 235 6.17 -17.59 13.03
C LEU A 235 6.44 -18.93 12.35
N SER A 236 6.37 -20.02 13.11
CA SER A 236 6.21 -21.37 12.56
C SER A 236 4.75 -21.62 12.17
N PRO A 237 4.44 -22.65 11.36
CA PRO A 237 3.07 -23.06 11.08
C PRO A 237 2.22 -23.25 12.35
N LEU A 238 2.75 -23.87 13.41
CA LEU A 238 2.03 -24.04 14.68
C LEU A 238 1.69 -22.70 15.34
N LEU A 239 2.66 -21.77 15.44
CA LEU A 239 2.41 -20.45 16.03
C LEU A 239 1.51 -19.59 15.14
N LEU A 240 1.58 -19.74 13.82
CA LEU A 240 0.67 -19.09 12.88
C LEU A 240 -0.78 -19.58 13.08
N ALA A 241 -0.98 -20.88 13.30
CA ALA A 241 -2.30 -21.45 13.59
C ALA A 241 -2.88 -20.88 14.88
N ALA A 242 -2.05 -20.78 15.93
CA ALA A 242 -2.42 -20.15 17.20
C ALA A 242 -2.79 -18.66 17.02
N GLU A 243 -1.94 -17.92 16.30
CA GLU A 243 -2.16 -16.50 15.97
C GLU A 243 -3.43 -16.27 15.16
N LYS A 244 -3.81 -17.21 14.29
CA LYS A 244 -5.04 -17.15 13.50
C LYS A 244 -6.27 -17.67 14.24
N ARG A 245 -6.13 -18.06 15.51
CA ARG A 245 -7.21 -18.65 16.33
C ARG A 245 -7.83 -19.91 15.70
N ARG A 246 -7.01 -20.71 14.99
CA ARG A 246 -7.41 -21.94 14.30
C ARG A 246 -7.08 -23.16 15.15
N ILE A 247 -7.97 -23.46 16.12
CA ILE A 247 -7.80 -24.57 17.07
C ILE A 247 -7.61 -25.90 16.35
N ASP A 248 -8.40 -26.14 15.30
CA ASP A 248 -8.32 -27.32 14.43
C ASP A 248 -6.90 -27.55 13.87
N LEU A 249 -6.25 -26.47 13.44
CA LEU A 249 -4.88 -26.54 12.91
C LEU A 249 -3.83 -26.64 14.02
N VAL A 250 -4.04 -25.98 15.16
CA VAL A 250 -3.17 -26.11 16.33
C VAL A 250 -3.13 -27.56 16.78
N ASP A 251 -4.29 -28.20 16.93
CA ASP A 251 -4.40 -29.58 17.38
C ASP A 251 -3.72 -30.55 16.40
N ALA A 252 -3.92 -30.37 15.08
CA ALA A 252 -3.30 -31.19 14.06
C ALA A 252 -1.77 -31.10 14.07
N ILE A 253 -1.21 -29.88 14.22
CA ILE A 253 0.24 -29.65 14.12
C ILE A 253 0.95 -29.93 15.45
N SER A 254 0.31 -29.68 16.59
CA SER A 254 0.93 -29.72 17.92
C SER A 254 1.69 -31.03 18.19
N SER A 255 1.10 -32.17 17.82
CA SER A 255 1.69 -33.50 18.03
C SER A 255 3.00 -33.74 17.26
N HIS A 256 3.30 -32.94 16.24
CA HIS A 256 4.51 -33.01 15.42
C HIS A 256 5.62 -32.03 15.87
N CYS A 257 5.38 -31.24 16.92
CA CYS A 257 6.28 -30.17 17.36
C CYS A 257 6.92 -30.46 18.71
N SER A 258 7.97 -29.69 19.05
CA SER A 258 8.59 -29.78 20.39
C SER A 258 7.61 -29.36 21.48
N LEU A 259 7.69 -30.01 22.66
CA LEU A 259 6.80 -29.70 23.79
C LEU A 259 6.81 -28.21 24.17
N LEU A 260 7.97 -27.56 24.12
CA LEU A 260 8.06 -26.13 24.42
C LEU A 260 7.23 -25.30 23.43
N GLU A 261 7.32 -25.61 22.14
CA GLU A 261 6.56 -24.87 21.12
C GLU A 261 5.07 -25.18 21.18
N GLN A 262 4.67 -26.39 21.60
CA GLN A 262 3.27 -26.72 21.88
C GLN A 262 2.72 -25.83 23.02
N ILE A 263 3.49 -25.68 24.10
CA ILE A 263 3.14 -24.80 25.23
C ILE A 263 3.05 -23.34 24.75
N GLU A 264 4.04 -22.85 24.00
CA GLU A 264 4.01 -21.48 23.46
C GLU A 264 2.83 -21.26 22.52
N ALA A 265 2.46 -22.25 21.71
CA ALA A 265 1.28 -22.16 20.86
C ALA A 265 -0.02 -22.06 21.67
N GLN A 266 -0.15 -22.80 22.78
CA GLN A 266 -1.30 -22.67 23.68
C GLN A 266 -1.35 -21.29 24.34
N GLU A 267 -0.21 -20.77 24.78
CA GLU A 267 -0.11 -19.42 25.35
C GLU A 267 -0.49 -18.36 24.31
N LEU A 268 0.07 -18.45 23.09
CA LEU A 268 -0.25 -17.52 22.02
C LEU A 268 -1.73 -17.61 21.59
N LEU A 269 -2.30 -18.81 21.57
CA LEU A 269 -3.71 -19.03 21.28
C LEU A 269 -4.59 -18.38 22.36
N GLY A 270 -4.28 -18.59 23.64
CA GLY A 270 -4.95 -17.93 24.76
C GLY A 270 -4.90 -16.41 24.63
N SER A 271 -3.72 -15.87 24.32
CA SER A 271 -3.56 -14.44 24.08
C SER A 271 -4.38 -13.93 22.89
N THR A 272 -4.46 -14.69 21.80
CA THR A 272 -5.26 -14.35 20.61
C THR A 272 -6.76 -14.30 20.94
N PHE A 273 -7.25 -15.15 21.84
CA PHE A 273 -8.63 -15.08 22.35
C PHE A 273 -8.90 -13.80 23.15
N ALA A 274 -7.93 -13.32 23.93
CA ALA A 274 -8.06 -12.07 24.69
C ALA A 274 -7.96 -10.80 23.81
N CYS A 275 -7.05 -10.78 22.82
CA CYS A 275 -6.83 -9.59 22.00
C CYS A 275 -8.00 -9.26 21.05
N GLY A 276 -8.86 -10.23 20.70
CA GLY A 276 -10.05 -9.98 19.88
C GLY A 276 -9.78 -9.59 18.42
N GLU A 277 -8.54 -9.70 17.94
CA GLU A 277 -8.15 -9.33 16.56
C GLU A 277 -8.79 -10.22 15.49
N HIS A 278 -9.12 -11.45 15.85
CA HIS A 278 -9.63 -12.49 14.95
C HIS A 278 -11.03 -12.99 15.35
N GLY A 279 -11.80 -12.17 16.06
CA GLY A 279 -13.18 -12.47 16.45
C GLY A 279 -13.56 -11.85 17.79
N VAL A 280 -14.70 -12.26 18.34
CA VAL A 280 -15.15 -11.78 19.66
C VAL A 280 -14.11 -12.17 20.73
N CYS A 281 -13.76 -11.20 21.57
CA CYS A 281 -12.91 -11.39 22.74
C CYS A 281 -13.53 -12.45 23.67
N ASP A 282 -12.74 -13.44 24.07
CA ASP A 282 -13.15 -14.54 24.94
C ASP A 282 -12.11 -14.76 26.04
N LEU A 283 -12.24 -13.97 27.11
CA LEU A 283 -11.31 -14.00 28.25
C LEU A 283 -11.42 -15.31 29.05
N ALA A 284 -12.56 -15.99 29.01
CA ALA A 284 -12.73 -17.27 29.67
C ALA A 284 -11.86 -18.33 28.99
N LYS A 285 -11.91 -18.43 27.66
CA LYS A 285 -11.01 -19.31 26.91
C LYS A 285 -9.55 -18.92 27.04
N SER A 286 -9.25 -17.61 27.02
CA SER A 286 -7.87 -17.13 27.27
C SER A 286 -7.33 -17.66 28.60
N PHE A 287 -8.13 -17.54 29.67
CA PHE A 287 -7.76 -18.03 30.99
C PHE A 287 -7.56 -19.55 31.02
N GLU A 288 -8.43 -20.32 30.35
CA GLU A 288 -8.32 -21.77 30.25
C GLU A 288 -7.02 -22.20 29.56
N TYR A 289 -6.70 -21.63 28.40
CA TYR A 289 -5.45 -21.94 27.69
C TYR A 289 -4.20 -21.55 28.47
N PHE A 290 -4.20 -20.37 29.13
CA PHE A 290 -3.09 -19.99 30.00
C PHE A 290 -2.91 -20.94 31.19
N CYS A 291 -4.01 -21.40 31.81
CA CYS A 291 -3.94 -22.41 32.87
C CYS A 291 -3.33 -23.72 32.35
N GLN A 292 -3.80 -24.22 31.21
CA GLN A 292 -3.29 -25.45 30.60
C GLN A 292 -1.79 -25.35 30.32
N ALA A 293 -1.34 -24.25 29.71
CA ALA A 293 0.07 -24.02 29.43
C ALA A 293 0.91 -23.94 30.72
N LEU A 294 0.43 -23.26 31.77
CA LEU A 294 1.14 -23.17 33.05
C LEU A 294 1.24 -24.53 33.76
N VAL A 295 0.19 -25.37 33.69
CA VAL A 295 0.24 -26.76 34.18
C VAL A 295 1.34 -27.53 33.46
N LEU A 296 1.36 -27.49 32.12
CA LEU A 296 2.38 -28.19 31.34
C LEU A 296 3.80 -27.67 31.63
N ARG A 297 3.98 -26.36 31.82
CA ARG A 297 5.28 -25.80 32.23
C ARG A 297 5.72 -26.33 33.59
N SER A 298 4.81 -26.40 34.55
CA SER A 298 5.08 -26.91 35.90
C SER A 298 5.44 -28.40 35.85
N ASP A 299 4.65 -29.21 35.14
CA ASP A 299 4.83 -30.66 35.06
C ASP A 299 6.14 -31.04 34.38
N HIS A 300 6.62 -30.24 33.44
CA HIS A 300 7.82 -30.51 32.65
C HIS A 300 9.05 -29.64 33.00
N ASN A 301 8.98 -28.82 34.07
CA ASN A 301 10.05 -27.91 34.50
C ASN A 301 10.55 -26.97 33.39
N LEU A 302 9.62 -26.31 32.69
CA LEU A 302 9.90 -25.35 31.61
C LEU A 302 9.53 -23.91 32.04
N PRO A 303 10.33 -23.26 32.90
CA PRO A 303 10.01 -21.93 33.42
C PRO A 303 10.04 -20.87 32.32
N LYS A 304 9.22 -19.83 32.49
CA LYS A 304 9.29 -18.64 31.62
C LYS A 304 10.46 -17.76 32.08
N HIS A 305 11.00 -16.97 31.16
CA HIS A 305 11.99 -15.96 31.50
C HIS A 305 11.30 -14.60 31.73
N PRO A 306 11.29 -14.08 32.96
CA PRO A 306 10.67 -12.80 33.26
C PRO A 306 11.42 -11.66 32.59
N ARG A 307 10.72 -10.55 32.33
CA ARG A 307 11.32 -9.38 31.72
C ARG A 307 12.21 -8.66 32.73
N LEU A 308 13.34 -8.16 32.25
CA LEU A 308 14.29 -7.40 33.09
C LEU A 308 13.81 -5.98 33.41
N SER A 309 13.08 -5.35 32.48
CA SER A 309 12.49 -4.01 32.65
C SER A 309 10.99 -4.08 32.86
N THR A 310 10.40 -3.07 33.50
CA THR A 310 8.95 -2.92 33.58
C THR A 310 8.46 -1.95 32.50
N ILE A 311 7.18 -2.04 32.14
CA ILE A 311 6.54 -1.10 31.22
C ILE A 311 5.47 -0.32 31.99
N ASP A 312 5.60 1.01 31.99
CA ASP A 312 4.67 1.89 32.69
C ASP A 312 3.23 1.76 32.17
N VAL A 313 3.02 1.63 30.86
CA VAL A 313 1.67 1.46 30.28
C VAL A 313 1.01 0.12 30.64
N PHE A 314 1.77 -0.84 31.13
CA PHE A 314 1.26 -2.12 31.63
C PHE A 314 1.17 -2.13 33.17
N ASP A 315 1.14 -0.95 33.80
CA ASP A 315 1.17 -0.79 35.27
C ASP A 315 2.34 -1.53 35.92
N ASN A 316 3.48 -1.59 35.22
CA ASN A 316 4.70 -2.31 35.63
C ASN A 316 4.50 -3.81 35.91
N ARG A 317 3.43 -4.40 35.37
CA ARG A 317 3.13 -5.82 35.51
C ARG A 317 4.15 -6.70 34.77
N GLN A 318 4.30 -7.92 35.28
CA GLN A 318 5.09 -8.99 34.71
C GLN A 318 4.17 -10.18 34.38
N GLU A 319 4.59 -10.99 33.41
CA GLU A 319 3.83 -12.17 32.98
C GLU A 319 3.71 -13.17 34.14
N CYS A 320 2.52 -13.72 34.35
CA CYS A 320 2.27 -14.70 35.40
C CYS A 320 3.17 -15.94 35.22
N GLN A 321 3.82 -16.33 36.33
CA GLN A 321 4.69 -17.50 36.42
C GLN A 321 3.97 -18.71 37.02
N THR A 322 2.91 -18.46 37.80
CA THR A 322 2.16 -19.50 38.50
C THR A 322 0.66 -19.42 38.23
N ILE A 323 -0.03 -20.55 38.41
CA ILE A 323 -1.48 -20.62 38.23
C ILE A 323 -2.20 -19.72 39.25
N ASP A 324 -1.67 -19.58 40.46
CA ASP A 324 -2.30 -18.76 41.50
C ASP A 324 -2.20 -17.26 41.20
N GLU A 325 -1.08 -16.80 40.60
CA GLU A 325 -0.99 -15.45 40.05
C GLU A 325 -2.05 -15.22 38.97
N LEU A 326 -2.21 -16.17 38.04
CA LEU A 326 -3.17 -16.07 36.95
C LEU A 326 -4.63 -16.07 37.47
N LYS A 327 -4.96 -16.90 38.48
CA LYS A 327 -6.29 -16.92 39.12
C LYS A 327 -6.70 -15.57 39.66
N ASN A 328 -5.74 -14.76 40.15
CA ASN A 328 -6.02 -13.41 40.65
C ASN A 328 -6.47 -12.44 39.54
N LEU A 329 -6.30 -12.81 38.26
CA LEU A 329 -6.67 -12.00 37.09
C LEU A 329 -8.02 -12.38 36.49
N ARG A 330 -8.61 -13.52 36.89
CA ARG A 330 -9.78 -14.13 36.23
C ARG A 330 -10.99 -13.20 36.08
N PHE A 331 -11.14 -12.23 36.98
CA PHE A 331 -12.25 -11.27 36.99
C PHE A 331 -11.79 -9.83 36.74
N LYS A 332 -10.60 -9.66 36.17
CA LYS A 332 -10.00 -8.37 35.86
C LYS A 332 -9.65 -8.34 34.38
N ASP A 333 -10.63 -7.98 33.57
CA ASP A 333 -10.56 -8.07 32.10
C ASP A 333 -9.36 -7.32 31.53
N ASP A 334 -9.10 -6.11 32.03
CA ASP A 334 -7.96 -5.29 31.61
C ASP A 334 -6.63 -5.98 31.95
N ASP A 335 -6.50 -6.51 33.16
CA ASP A 335 -5.29 -7.23 33.60
C ASP A 335 -5.04 -8.49 32.78
N MET A 336 -6.11 -9.22 32.43
CA MET A 336 -6.04 -10.39 31.57
C MET A 336 -5.57 -10.02 30.15
N TYR A 337 -6.01 -8.86 29.65
CA TYR A 337 -5.53 -8.34 28.38
C TYR A 337 -4.05 -7.96 28.44
N ILE A 338 -3.60 -7.35 29.53
CA ILE A 338 -2.17 -7.06 29.72
C ILE A 338 -1.34 -8.34 29.78
N GLU A 339 -1.83 -9.38 30.46
CA GLU A 339 -1.21 -10.70 30.48
C GLU A 339 -1.06 -11.26 29.05
N ALA A 340 -2.12 -11.14 28.24
CA ALA A 340 -2.09 -11.53 26.83
C ALA A 340 -1.03 -10.76 26.01
N LEU A 341 -0.86 -9.46 26.23
CA LEU A 341 0.18 -8.67 25.57
C LEU A 341 1.58 -9.08 25.98
N LEU A 342 1.80 -9.35 27.27
CA LEU A 342 3.09 -9.80 27.80
C LEU A 342 3.49 -11.16 27.20
N VAL A 343 2.53 -12.09 27.11
CA VAL A 343 2.71 -13.39 26.43
C VAL A 343 3.10 -13.20 24.96
N ARG A 344 2.41 -12.30 24.24
CA ARG A 344 2.71 -12.01 22.82
C ARG A 344 4.09 -11.41 22.66
N GLU A 345 4.48 -10.49 23.53
CA GLU A 345 5.81 -9.89 23.45
C GLU A 345 6.90 -10.95 23.58
N ARG A 346 6.76 -11.87 24.54
CA ARG A 346 7.72 -12.95 24.76
C ARG A 346 7.83 -13.89 23.57
N ILE A 347 6.69 -14.32 23.01
CA ILE A 347 6.65 -15.35 21.96
C ILE A 347 6.95 -14.77 20.57
N LEU A 348 6.36 -13.61 20.25
CA LEU A 348 6.46 -12.98 18.94
C LEU A 348 7.69 -12.06 18.83
N GLY A 349 8.06 -11.41 19.94
CA GLY A 349 9.09 -10.37 19.99
C GLY A 349 8.56 -8.97 19.67
N VAL A 350 9.25 -7.96 20.19
CA VAL A 350 8.90 -6.52 20.04
C VAL A 350 8.94 -6.00 18.60
N THR A 351 9.74 -6.63 17.73
CA THR A 351 9.87 -6.24 16.32
C THR A 351 8.73 -6.78 15.46
N ASN A 352 7.98 -7.77 15.97
CA ASN A 352 6.91 -8.42 15.24
C ASN A 352 5.76 -7.45 14.94
N ALA A 353 5.32 -7.42 13.68
CA ALA A 353 4.20 -6.57 13.26
C ALA A 353 2.89 -6.93 13.97
N LYS A 354 2.68 -8.21 14.31
CA LYS A 354 1.46 -8.69 14.99
C LYS A 354 1.37 -8.19 16.42
N TYR A 355 2.45 -8.28 17.20
CA TYR A 355 2.49 -7.70 18.55
C TYR A 355 2.22 -6.19 18.54
N ARG A 356 2.87 -5.45 17.63
CA ARG A 356 2.63 -4.01 17.46
C ARG A 356 1.20 -3.68 17.04
N HIS A 357 0.58 -4.53 16.22
CA HIS A 357 -0.84 -4.40 15.91
C HIS A 357 -1.73 -4.54 17.15
N SER A 358 -1.46 -5.53 18.02
CA SER A 358 -2.19 -5.74 19.28
C SER A 358 -2.14 -4.55 20.23
N LEU A 359 -0.98 -3.88 20.32
CA LEU A 359 -0.82 -2.66 21.12
C LEU A 359 -1.72 -1.53 20.58
N ARG A 360 -1.74 -1.34 19.26
CA ARG A 360 -2.57 -0.31 18.64
C ARG A 360 -4.06 -0.63 18.75
N TYR A 361 -4.43 -1.88 18.53
CA TYR A 361 -5.81 -2.34 18.70
C TYR A 361 -6.30 -2.07 20.12
N ARG A 362 -5.49 -2.39 21.14
CA ARG A 362 -5.82 -2.07 22.54
C ARG A 362 -6.01 -0.58 22.77
N GLY A 363 -5.12 0.25 22.23
CA GLY A 363 -5.25 1.70 22.39
C GLY A 363 -6.49 2.28 21.71
N ALA A 364 -6.91 1.71 20.56
CA ALA A 364 -8.14 2.07 19.88
C ALA A 364 -9.37 1.67 20.71
N PHE A 365 -9.42 0.42 21.18
CA PHE A 365 -10.48 -0.09 22.05
C PHE A 365 -10.66 0.77 23.31
N LEU A 366 -9.56 1.15 23.97
CA LEU A 366 -9.61 2.01 25.15
C LEU A 366 -10.21 3.39 24.83
N ALA A 367 -9.92 3.96 23.66
CA ALA A 367 -10.53 5.22 23.26
C ALA A 367 -12.03 5.08 22.96
N ASP A 368 -12.47 3.99 22.34
CA ASP A 368 -13.90 3.69 22.16
C ASP A 368 -14.61 3.57 23.52
N CYS A 369 -13.94 3.06 24.54
CA CYS A 369 -14.39 3.04 25.94
C CYS A 369 -14.22 4.37 26.68
N SER A 370 -13.93 5.47 25.98
CA SER A 370 -13.67 6.81 26.54
C SER A 370 -12.40 6.95 27.41
N LEU A 371 -11.53 5.94 27.47
CA LEU A 371 -10.25 5.92 28.20
C LEU A 371 -9.07 6.40 27.33
N HIS A 372 -9.25 7.53 26.66
CA HIS A 372 -8.33 8.05 25.65
C HIS A 372 -6.88 8.25 26.13
N GLN A 373 -6.67 8.68 27.38
CA GLN A 373 -5.32 8.92 27.91
C GLN A 373 -4.51 7.62 28.05
N GLN A 374 -5.16 6.53 28.46
CA GLN A 374 -4.54 5.20 28.50
C GLN A 374 -4.29 4.70 27.08
N GLY A 375 -5.26 4.89 26.17
CA GLY A 375 -5.11 4.51 24.76
C GLY A 375 -3.90 5.15 24.08
N ILE A 376 -3.66 6.45 24.31
CA ILE A 376 -2.46 7.15 23.84
C ILE A 376 -1.18 6.49 24.38
N GLY A 377 -1.18 6.04 25.63
CA GLY A 377 -0.03 5.37 26.23
C GLY A 377 0.42 4.16 25.41
N PHE A 378 -0.52 3.31 24.99
CA PHE A 378 -0.21 2.12 24.19
C PHE A 378 0.35 2.49 22.82
N TRP A 379 -0.24 3.48 22.17
CA TRP A 379 0.22 3.91 20.85
C TRP A 379 1.59 4.58 20.92
N LEU A 380 1.86 5.41 21.93
CA LEU A 380 3.19 5.99 22.14
C LEU A 380 4.24 4.91 22.45
N TYR A 381 3.86 3.89 23.23
CA TYR A 381 4.74 2.75 23.50
C TYR A 381 5.09 2.02 22.20
N GLU A 382 4.11 1.67 21.37
CA GLU A 382 4.33 1.03 20.07
C GLU A 382 5.24 1.86 19.15
N LEU A 383 5.02 3.17 19.13
CA LEU A 383 5.81 4.09 18.33
C LEU A 383 7.26 4.18 18.81
N ASN A 384 7.47 4.18 20.12
CA ASN A 384 8.80 4.15 20.71
C ASN A 384 9.53 2.83 20.40
N LEU A 385 8.83 1.69 20.38
CA LEU A 385 9.41 0.41 19.93
C LEU A 385 9.91 0.51 18.49
N ARG A 386 9.15 1.15 17.59
CA ARG A 386 9.60 1.36 16.21
C ARG A 386 10.88 2.17 16.14
N ARG A 387 10.95 3.27 16.89
CA ARG A 387 12.14 4.13 16.93
C ARG A 387 13.36 3.39 17.49
N GLN A 388 13.19 2.67 18.60
CA GLN A 388 14.26 1.90 19.25
C GLN A 388 14.83 0.80 18.35
N HIS A 389 13.99 0.19 17.52
CA HIS A 389 14.38 -0.90 16.63
C HIS A 389 14.51 -0.49 15.15
N SER A 390 14.52 0.82 14.86
CA SER A 390 14.64 1.38 13.50
C SER A 390 13.65 0.76 12.50
N LEU A 391 12.42 0.50 12.95
CA LEU A 391 11.36 -0.07 12.11
C LEU A 391 10.67 1.05 11.31
N PRO A 392 10.26 0.78 10.06
CA PRO A 392 9.61 1.78 9.23
C PRO A 392 8.26 2.22 9.84
N ILE A 393 7.94 3.51 9.70
CA ILE A 393 6.65 4.08 10.05
C ILE A 393 5.91 4.33 8.74
N SER A 394 4.81 3.60 8.51
CA SER A 394 4.06 3.78 7.28
C SER A 394 3.26 5.08 7.32
N THR A 395 2.98 5.60 6.15
CA THR A 395 2.11 6.77 5.98
C THR A 395 0.69 6.51 6.53
N ASP A 396 0.27 5.25 6.52
CA ASP A 396 -0.99 4.82 7.10
C ASP A 396 -1.00 4.97 8.63
N ASP A 397 0.13 4.67 9.28
CA ASP A 397 0.26 4.82 10.74
C ASP A 397 0.08 6.28 11.16
N LEU A 398 0.70 7.22 10.44
CA LEU A 398 0.52 8.67 10.70
C LEU A 398 -0.92 9.15 10.45
N ARG A 399 -1.63 8.54 9.50
CA ARG A 399 -3.05 8.84 9.27
C ARG A 399 -3.92 8.35 10.43
N GLN A 400 -3.68 7.14 10.93
CA GLN A 400 -4.40 6.62 12.10
C GLN A 400 -4.21 7.52 13.32
N TRP A 401 -2.98 8.02 13.55
CA TRP A 401 -2.71 9.04 14.59
C TRP A 401 -3.47 10.34 14.37
N ALA A 402 -3.51 10.84 13.13
CA ALA A 402 -4.25 12.05 12.80
C ALA A 402 -5.76 11.88 13.05
N ALA A 403 -6.35 10.74 12.67
CA ALA A 403 -7.75 10.42 12.93
C ALA A 403 -8.04 10.35 14.44
N PHE A 404 -7.20 9.64 15.19
CA PHE A 404 -7.33 9.52 16.64
C PHE A 404 -7.26 10.87 17.37
N PHE A 405 -6.28 11.71 17.01
CA PHE A 405 -6.19 13.07 17.55
C PHE A 405 -7.37 13.94 17.13
N SER A 406 -7.94 13.71 15.95
CA SER A 406 -9.15 14.37 15.53
C SER A 406 -10.27 14.04 16.51
N ASP A 407 -10.59 12.77 16.73
CA ASP A 407 -11.68 12.35 17.61
C ASP A 407 -11.56 12.94 19.01
N MET A 408 -10.37 12.96 19.58
CA MET A 408 -10.12 13.59 20.87
C MET A 408 -10.38 15.10 20.87
N ILE A 409 -9.97 15.83 19.82
CA ILE A 409 -10.24 17.26 19.70
C ILE A 409 -11.74 17.51 19.56
N TYR A 410 -12.46 16.68 18.80
CA TYR A 410 -13.93 16.77 18.64
C TYR A 410 -14.63 16.61 19.98
N LEU A 411 -14.21 15.61 20.77
CA LEU A 411 -14.72 15.34 22.12
C LEU A 411 -14.18 16.31 23.19
N SER A 412 -13.39 17.32 22.80
CA SER A 412 -12.76 18.29 23.70
C SER A 412 -11.82 17.68 24.76
N ILE A 413 -11.24 16.53 24.46
CA ILE A 413 -10.32 15.81 25.34
C ILE A 413 -8.90 16.36 25.16
N SER A 414 -8.16 16.46 26.26
CA SER A 414 -6.77 16.92 26.25
C SER A 414 -5.83 15.84 25.71
N ILE A 415 -5.03 16.19 24.71
CA ILE A 415 -3.99 15.32 24.17
C ILE A 415 -2.66 15.67 24.86
N PRO A 416 -1.90 14.70 25.38
CA PRO A 416 -0.61 14.94 26.03
C PRO A 416 0.39 15.67 25.11
N ASN A 417 1.10 16.66 25.67
CA ASN A 417 2.12 17.42 24.96
C ASN A 417 3.18 16.52 24.30
N LEU A 418 3.60 15.46 24.99
CA LEU A 418 4.57 14.48 24.49
C LEU A 418 4.09 13.77 23.21
N ALA A 419 2.78 13.54 23.09
CA ALA A 419 2.22 12.86 21.92
C ALA A 419 2.34 13.73 20.67
N TRP A 420 2.01 15.02 20.76
CA TRP A 420 2.22 15.98 19.67
C TRP A 420 3.68 16.12 19.28
N GLN A 421 4.57 16.23 20.26
CA GLN A 421 6.01 16.36 20.01
C GLN A 421 6.54 15.14 19.25
N THR A 422 6.17 13.94 19.69
CA THR A 422 6.65 12.69 19.08
C THR A 422 6.14 12.55 17.64
N ILE A 423 4.84 12.75 17.42
CA ILE A 423 4.23 12.59 16.08
C ILE A 423 4.73 13.62 15.08
N ILE A 424 4.87 14.89 15.48
CA ILE A 424 5.38 15.92 14.58
C ILE A 424 6.86 15.70 14.27
N THR A 425 7.66 15.19 15.21
CA THR A 425 9.07 14.85 14.95
C THR A 425 9.17 13.73 13.92
N ILE A 426 8.37 12.66 14.08
CA ILE A 426 8.32 11.55 13.13
C ILE A 426 7.82 11.99 11.76
N LEU A 427 6.83 12.88 11.71
CA LEU A 427 6.35 13.45 10.45
C LEU A 427 7.48 14.14 9.68
N VAL A 428 8.37 14.87 10.37
CA VAL A 428 9.55 15.49 9.74
C VAL A 428 10.46 14.42 9.17
N GLU A 429 10.79 13.40 9.96
CA GLU A 429 11.65 12.28 9.54
C GLU A 429 11.06 11.56 8.30
N GLU A 430 9.78 11.20 8.33
CA GLU A 430 9.11 10.51 7.21
C GLU A 430 9.07 11.34 5.93
N LEU A 431 8.78 12.65 6.04
CA LEU A 431 8.80 13.55 4.88
C LEU A 431 10.20 13.67 4.24
N GLU A 432 11.28 13.48 5.01
CA GLU A 432 12.65 13.50 4.49
C GLU A 432 13.02 12.20 3.77
N HIS A 433 12.49 11.05 4.22
CA HIS A 433 12.88 9.74 3.70
C HIS A 433 12.00 9.27 2.52
N ASN A 434 10.73 9.67 2.45
CA ASN A 434 9.74 9.01 1.61
C ASN A 434 9.28 9.84 0.39
N LYS A 435 9.77 9.49 -0.81
CA LYS A 435 9.49 10.22 -2.07
C LYS A 435 8.34 9.64 -2.92
N THR A 436 7.85 8.45 -2.62
CA THR A 436 6.95 7.68 -3.50
C THR A 436 5.46 7.99 -3.31
N THR A 437 5.02 8.38 -2.11
CA THR A 437 3.62 8.71 -1.76
C THR A 437 3.47 10.15 -1.27
N PHE A 438 4.16 11.06 -1.93
CA PHE A 438 4.40 12.42 -1.44
C PHE A 438 3.13 13.24 -1.17
N ASP A 439 2.11 13.13 -2.02
CA ASP A 439 0.89 13.93 -1.88
C ASP A 439 0.06 13.54 -0.68
N TYR A 440 -0.03 12.24 -0.40
CA TYR A 440 -0.70 11.75 0.81
C TYR A 440 0.00 12.23 2.07
N ASN A 441 1.34 12.25 2.07
CA ASN A 441 2.13 12.72 3.21
C ASN A 441 1.89 14.20 3.49
N LEU A 442 1.73 15.03 2.44
CA LEU A 442 1.43 16.46 2.61
C LEU A 442 0.04 16.72 3.17
N HIS A 443 -0.96 15.94 2.78
CA HIS A 443 -2.31 16.05 3.36
C HIS A 443 -2.30 15.65 4.85
N THR A 444 -1.66 14.53 5.20
CA THR A 444 -1.50 14.11 6.60
C THR A 444 -0.72 15.13 7.41
N ALA A 445 0.35 15.70 6.84
CA ALA A 445 1.11 16.78 7.47
C ALA A 445 0.22 17.99 7.74
N LEU A 446 -0.56 18.42 6.76
CA LEU A 446 -1.48 19.55 6.91
C LEU A 446 -2.52 19.31 8.01
N PHE A 447 -3.08 18.10 8.12
CA PHE A 447 -4.02 17.75 9.18
C PHE A 447 -3.39 17.82 10.56
N LEU A 448 -2.21 17.23 10.75
CA LEU A 448 -1.48 17.28 12.02
C LEU A 448 -1.11 18.72 12.41
N ILE A 449 -0.66 19.54 11.45
CA ILE A 449 -0.39 20.98 11.65
C ILE A 449 -1.68 21.73 12.02
N THR A 450 -2.81 21.37 11.42
CA THR A 450 -4.13 21.94 11.74
C THR A 450 -4.51 21.64 13.18
N GLY A 451 -4.33 20.40 13.64
CA GLY A 451 -4.50 19.99 15.03
C GLY A 451 -3.61 20.79 15.99
N VAL A 452 -2.31 20.90 15.69
CA VAL A 452 -1.36 21.72 16.46
C VAL A 452 -1.81 23.18 16.53
N SER A 453 -2.28 23.76 15.42
CA SER A 453 -2.73 25.16 15.38
C SER A 453 -3.90 25.46 16.33
N LYS A 454 -4.80 24.49 16.55
CA LYS A 454 -5.90 24.63 17.51
C LYS A 454 -5.43 24.53 18.94
N ILE A 455 -4.40 23.74 19.19
CA ILE A 455 -3.85 23.50 20.51
C ILE A 455 -3.00 24.68 20.96
N LEU A 456 -2.15 25.22 20.08
CA LEU A 456 -1.33 26.42 20.36
C LEU A 456 -2.13 27.66 20.80
N LEU A 457 -3.45 27.70 20.57
CA LEU A 457 -4.34 28.75 21.06
C LEU A 457 -4.78 28.56 22.52
N LYS A 458 -4.58 27.37 23.10
CA LYS A 458 -4.96 27.06 24.49
C LYS A 458 -3.84 27.49 25.45
N PRO A 459 -4.18 28.06 26.63
CA PRO A 459 -3.20 28.60 27.58
C PRO A 459 -2.37 27.55 28.34
N MET A 460 -2.62 26.25 28.14
CA MET A 460 -2.04 25.16 28.96
C MET A 460 -0.76 24.52 28.39
N ILE A 461 -0.18 25.03 27.30
CA ILE A 461 1.01 24.43 26.70
C ILE A 461 2.28 24.99 27.32
N SER A 462 3.24 24.10 27.62
CA SER A 462 4.55 24.53 28.12
C SER A 462 5.32 25.34 27.06
N PRO A 463 6.07 26.39 27.44
CA PRO A 463 6.87 27.17 26.49
C PRO A 463 7.84 26.32 25.66
N ASP A 464 8.43 25.29 26.27
CA ASP A 464 9.36 24.37 25.59
C ASP A 464 8.65 23.51 24.55
N THR A 465 7.46 23.01 24.87
CA THR A 465 6.62 22.27 23.90
C THR A 465 6.23 23.15 22.72
N SER A 466 5.81 24.38 22.98
CA SER A 466 5.47 25.34 21.93
C SER A 466 6.67 25.57 21.01
N LYS A 467 7.85 25.87 21.57
CA LYS A 467 9.09 26.11 20.81
C LYS A 467 9.45 24.93 19.92
N LEU A 468 9.35 23.69 20.42
CA LEU A 468 9.65 22.49 19.64
C LEU A 468 8.66 22.29 18.49
N LEU A 469 7.36 22.47 18.74
CA LEU A 469 6.33 22.35 17.71
C LEU A 469 6.53 23.40 16.60
N TYR A 470 6.76 24.66 16.95
CA TYR A 470 7.10 25.70 15.97
C TYR A 470 8.40 25.36 15.21
N GLY A 471 9.42 24.85 15.89
CA GLY A 471 10.69 24.45 15.27
C GLY A 471 10.53 23.33 14.24
N ASN A 472 9.77 22.29 14.56
CA ASN A 472 9.52 21.17 13.65
C ASN A 472 8.64 21.61 12.47
N ILE A 473 7.56 22.36 12.71
CA ILE A 473 6.70 22.88 11.62
C ILE A 473 7.50 23.82 10.71
N ARG A 474 8.36 24.68 11.28
CA ARG A 474 9.28 25.51 10.50
C ARG A 474 10.21 24.68 9.63
N THR A 475 10.73 23.57 10.14
CA THR A 475 11.56 22.65 9.35
C THR A 475 10.77 22.11 8.15
N ILE A 476 9.54 21.65 8.34
CA ILE A 476 8.65 21.19 7.25
C ILE A 476 8.41 22.31 6.23
N VAL A 477 8.06 23.51 6.69
CA VAL A 477 7.70 24.64 5.84
C VAL A 477 8.89 25.16 5.03
N GLN A 478 10.09 25.21 5.63
CA GLN A 478 11.30 25.68 4.97
C GLN A 478 11.78 24.76 3.86
N ARG A 479 11.41 23.47 3.89
CA ARG A 479 11.72 22.53 2.81
C ARG A 479 10.89 22.77 1.55
N GLN A 480 9.85 23.62 1.62
CA GLN A 480 9.00 24.01 0.47
C GLN A 480 8.43 22.84 -0.31
N TYR A 481 7.97 21.81 0.40
CA TYR A 481 7.32 20.67 -0.22
C TYR A 481 6.04 21.08 -0.99
N VAL A 482 5.85 20.49 -2.17
CA VAL A 482 4.73 20.74 -3.08
C VAL A 482 4.09 19.43 -3.54
N THR A 483 2.79 19.43 -3.79
CA THR A 483 2.11 18.26 -4.34
C THR A 483 2.59 17.95 -5.76
N GLN A 484 2.61 16.67 -6.11
CA GLN A 484 2.91 16.14 -7.44
C GLN A 484 1.72 16.29 -8.39
N THR A 485 0.48 16.31 -7.88
CA THR A 485 -0.72 16.51 -8.72
C THR A 485 -0.78 17.88 -9.38
N ASP A 486 -0.54 18.94 -8.61
CA ASP A 486 -0.83 20.32 -9.02
C ASP A 486 0.25 21.33 -8.59
N GLY A 487 1.31 20.91 -7.88
CA GLY A 487 2.38 21.79 -7.42
C GLY A 487 1.98 22.68 -6.23
N SER A 488 0.88 22.38 -5.57
CA SER A 488 0.35 23.15 -4.44
C SER A 488 1.21 22.97 -3.19
N SER A 489 1.59 24.09 -2.57
CA SER A 489 2.28 24.07 -1.27
C SER A 489 1.29 23.84 -0.12
N LEU A 490 1.79 23.54 1.09
CA LEU A 490 0.95 23.43 2.30
C LEU A 490 0.04 24.65 2.52
N LEU A 491 0.50 25.85 2.14
CA LEU A 491 -0.30 27.08 2.25
C LEU A 491 -1.40 27.16 1.19
N HIS A 492 -1.20 26.62 -0.01
CA HIS A 492 -2.28 26.48 -1.00
C HIS A 492 -3.35 25.53 -0.46
N LEU A 493 -2.93 24.37 0.04
CA LEU A 493 -3.83 23.35 0.56
C LEU A 493 -4.62 23.84 1.79
N SER A 494 -4.01 24.61 2.69
CA SER A 494 -4.70 25.16 3.87
C SER A 494 -5.77 26.20 3.52
N LEU A 495 -5.71 26.75 2.30
CA LEU A 495 -6.58 27.80 1.81
C LEU A 495 -7.56 27.31 0.74
N SER A 496 -7.41 26.11 0.20
CA SER A 496 -8.31 25.56 -0.84
C SER A 496 -9.47 24.77 -0.21
N ASN A 497 -10.68 24.96 -0.74
CA ASN A 497 -11.88 24.20 -0.36
C ASN A 497 -11.97 22.88 -1.12
N ARG A 498 -11.05 22.66 -2.08
CA ARG A 498 -10.88 21.41 -2.85
C ARG A 498 -9.98 20.42 -2.13
N THR A 499 -9.24 20.85 -1.10
CA THR A 499 -8.39 20.00 -0.28
C THR A 499 -9.25 18.91 0.36
N LEU A 500 -9.10 17.68 -0.14
CA LEU A 500 -9.98 16.57 0.21
C LEU A 500 -9.75 16.13 1.66
N THR A 501 -10.76 16.30 2.50
CA THR A 501 -10.86 15.70 3.84
C THR A 501 -11.48 14.32 3.72
N ARG A 502 -10.73 13.37 3.13
CA ARG A 502 -11.25 12.05 2.76
C ARG A 502 -11.73 11.19 3.94
N ASP A 503 -11.34 11.53 5.16
CA ASP A 503 -11.71 10.78 6.36
C ASP A 503 -12.87 11.44 7.11
N ARG A 504 -13.91 10.65 7.42
CA ARG A 504 -15.15 11.12 8.07
C ARG A 504 -14.83 11.84 9.39
N PHE A 505 -13.85 11.33 10.13
CA PHE A 505 -13.42 11.87 11.43
C PHE A 505 -12.56 13.14 11.32
N ILE A 506 -11.85 13.34 10.20
CA ILE A 506 -11.03 14.52 9.94
C ILE A 506 -11.88 15.70 9.44
N SER A 507 -12.94 15.39 8.69
CA SER A 507 -13.84 16.40 8.08
C SER A 507 -14.57 17.30 9.09
N SER A 508 -14.83 16.81 10.31
CA SER A 508 -15.50 17.57 11.36
C SER A 508 -14.60 18.63 11.99
N ILE A 509 -13.28 18.47 11.89
CA ILE A 509 -12.28 19.31 12.57
C ILE A 509 -11.49 20.16 11.59
N CYS A 510 -11.07 19.58 10.48
CA CYS A 510 -10.26 20.26 9.47
C CYS A 510 -11.17 20.72 8.33
N GLN A 511 -11.73 21.92 8.46
CA GLN A 511 -12.40 22.60 7.36
C GLN A 511 -11.44 23.62 6.75
N TYR A 512 -11.26 23.54 5.43
CA TYR A 512 -10.45 24.48 4.68
C TYR A 512 -11.37 25.39 3.85
N PRO A 513 -11.08 26.70 3.78
CA PRO A 513 -9.87 27.39 4.29
C PRO A 513 -9.81 27.54 5.82
N CYS A 514 -8.61 27.39 6.39
CA CYS A 514 -8.40 27.49 7.85
C CYS A 514 -7.46 28.65 8.23
N LEU A 515 -7.98 29.67 8.93
CA LEU A 515 -7.23 30.86 9.37
C LEU A 515 -6.06 30.52 10.29
N ASN A 516 -6.30 29.72 11.33
CA ASN A 516 -5.29 29.43 12.34
C ASN A 516 -4.12 28.61 11.76
N THR A 517 -4.42 27.63 10.92
CA THR A 517 -3.41 26.85 10.21
C THR A 517 -2.61 27.72 9.26
N SER A 518 -3.29 28.56 8.46
CA SER A 518 -2.61 29.47 7.52
C SER A 518 -1.71 30.47 8.25
N ARG A 519 -2.17 31.03 9.38
CA ARG A 519 -1.35 31.89 10.26
C ARG A 519 -0.11 31.18 10.79
N LEU A 520 -0.28 29.96 11.30
CA LEU A 520 0.83 29.16 11.81
C LEU A 520 1.87 28.87 10.73
N LEU A 521 1.42 28.48 9.53
CA LEU A 521 2.31 28.25 8.38
C LEU A 521 3.09 29.52 8.01
N LEU A 522 2.43 30.68 7.95
CA LEU A 522 3.07 31.97 7.67
C LEU A 522 4.09 32.37 8.75
N GLN A 523 3.75 32.20 10.03
CA GLN A 523 4.68 32.43 11.15
C GLN A 523 5.90 31.51 11.09
N CYS A 524 5.73 30.29 10.57
CA CYS A 524 6.80 29.33 10.33
C CYS A 524 7.60 29.61 9.04
N GLY A 525 7.30 30.68 8.31
CA GLY A 525 8.04 31.12 7.13
C GLY A 525 7.53 30.56 5.80
N ALA A 526 6.25 30.19 5.72
CA ALA A 526 5.66 29.72 4.46
C ALA A 526 5.73 30.82 3.40
N ASN A 527 6.14 30.44 2.19
CA ASN A 527 6.21 31.37 1.08
C ASN A 527 4.78 31.77 0.63
N VAL A 528 4.35 32.95 1.05
CA VAL A 528 3.03 33.53 0.73
C VAL A 528 2.79 33.71 -0.78
N ASN A 529 3.87 33.75 -1.57
CA ASN A 529 3.86 33.92 -3.02
C ASN A 529 4.39 32.69 -3.76
N ALA A 530 4.32 31.50 -3.14
CA ALA A 530 4.56 30.24 -3.84
C ALA A 530 3.61 30.14 -5.05
N ARG A 531 4.02 29.45 -6.12
CA ARG A 531 3.22 29.27 -7.33
C ARG A 531 3.08 27.79 -7.63
N ASN A 532 1.85 27.31 -7.78
CA ASN A 532 1.56 25.94 -8.21
C ASN A 532 1.84 25.75 -9.72
N TYR A 533 1.54 24.59 -10.30
CA TYR A 533 1.83 24.31 -11.72
C TYR A 533 1.05 25.19 -12.69
N VAL A 534 -0.18 25.58 -12.34
CA VAL A 534 -0.98 26.58 -13.09
C VAL A 534 -0.58 28.03 -12.76
N ARG A 535 0.47 28.19 -11.95
CA ARG A 535 1.08 29.45 -11.55
C ARG A 535 0.23 30.35 -10.64
N ASP A 536 -0.83 29.80 -10.06
CA ASP A 536 -1.63 30.46 -9.04
C ASP A 536 -0.83 30.60 -7.74
N THR A 537 -1.01 31.72 -7.04
CA THR A 537 -0.50 31.89 -5.68
C THR A 537 -1.56 31.44 -4.66
N PRO A 538 -1.22 31.24 -3.38
CA PRO A 538 -2.23 30.90 -2.36
C PRO A 538 -3.36 31.94 -2.27
N LEU A 539 -3.07 33.21 -2.60
CA LEU A 539 -4.09 34.25 -2.67
C LEU A 539 -5.01 34.11 -3.90
N HIS A 540 -4.50 33.65 -5.05
CA HIS A 540 -5.34 33.33 -6.22
C HIS A 540 -6.36 32.24 -5.88
N GLU A 541 -5.88 31.15 -5.27
CA GLU A 541 -6.72 30.01 -4.87
C GLU A 541 -7.81 30.44 -3.88
N LEU A 542 -7.46 31.27 -2.90
CA LEU A 542 -8.42 31.78 -1.91
C LEU A 542 -9.51 32.63 -2.56
N VAL A 543 -9.16 33.62 -3.39
CA VAL A 543 -10.15 34.56 -3.97
C VAL A 543 -11.01 33.95 -5.10
N ALA A 544 -10.57 32.83 -5.68
CA ALA A 544 -11.30 32.07 -6.68
C ALA A 544 -12.54 31.35 -6.12
N MET A 545 -12.70 31.30 -4.80
CA MET A 545 -13.79 30.55 -4.16
C MET A 545 -15.16 31.21 -4.35
N PRO A 546 -16.23 30.41 -4.53
CA PRO A 546 -17.58 30.91 -4.73
C PRO A 546 -18.29 31.38 -3.44
N ASN A 547 -17.83 30.96 -2.26
CA ASN A 547 -18.49 31.24 -0.98
C ASN A 547 -17.96 32.52 -0.30
N GLN A 548 -18.66 33.06 0.71
CA GLN A 548 -18.17 34.16 1.55
C GLN A 548 -16.86 33.76 2.24
N ILE A 549 -15.74 34.28 1.75
CA ILE A 549 -14.43 34.14 2.37
C ILE A 549 -14.35 35.11 3.54
N ASP A 550 -13.80 34.65 4.66
CA ASP A 550 -13.49 35.54 5.77
C ASP A 550 -12.39 36.54 5.35
N ASN A 551 -12.73 37.83 5.32
CA ASN A 551 -11.80 38.92 4.99
C ASN A 551 -10.54 38.92 5.89
N THR A 552 -10.58 38.29 7.07
CA THR A 552 -9.42 38.14 7.94
C THR A 552 -8.32 37.25 7.34
N LEU A 553 -8.66 36.24 6.53
CA LEU A 553 -7.70 35.37 5.85
C LEU A 553 -6.96 36.13 4.75
N ILE A 554 -7.71 36.86 3.91
CA ILE A 554 -7.16 37.74 2.89
C ILE A 554 -6.24 38.77 3.55
N GLN A 555 -6.69 39.34 4.67
CA GLN A 555 -5.89 40.28 5.43
C GLN A 555 -4.57 39.68 5.94
N CYS A 556 -4.63 38.46 6.47
CA CYS A 556 -3.46 37.76 6.95
C CYS A 556 -2.42 37.52 5.84
N LEU A 557 -2.86 37.17 4.63
CA LEU A 557 -1.97 36.98 3.49
C LEU A 557 -1.36 38.31 3.02
N CYS A 558 -2.16 39.37 2.94
CA CYS A 558 -1.67 40.71 2.58
C CYS A 558 -0.63 41.23 3.58
N ASP A 559 -0.88 41.06 4.89
CA ASP A 559 0.05 41.46 5.95
C ASP A 559 1.36 40.64 5.89
N ALA A 560 1.28 39.38 5.46
CA ALA A 560 2.45 38.52 5.23
C ALA A 560 3.18 38.81 3.90
N GLY A 561 2.68 39.75 3.08
CA GLY A 561 3.34 40.18 1.84
C GLY A 561 2.87 39.48 0.56
N ALA A 562 1.61 39.03 0.51
CA ALA A 562 1.02 38.47 -0.70
C ALA A 562 1.03 39.47 -1.87
N HIS A 563 1.47 39.01 -3.04
CA HIS A 563 1.61 39.82 -4.24
C HIS A 563 0.32 39.77 -5.07
N LEU A 564 -0.24 40.94 -5.37
CA LEU A 564 -1.51 41.06 -6.10
C LEU A 564 -1.33 41.01 -7.62
N ASP A 565 -0.13 41.37 -8.09
CA ASP A 565 0.14 41.55 -9.53
C ASP A 565 0.69 40.31 -10.20
N TYR A 566 0.92 39.23 -9.45
CA TYR A 566 1.39 38.01 -10.06
C TYR A 566 0.28 37.46 -10.95
N ARG A 567 0.65 37.04 -12.16
CA ARG A 567 -0.30 36.48 -13.11
C ARG A 567 -0.29 34.96 -13.06
N ASN A 568 -1.42 34.30 -13.19
CA ASN A 568 -1.46 32.84 -13.38
C ASN A 568 -1.07 32.44 -14.82
N SER A 569 -1.17 31.15 -15.16
CA SER A 569 -0.90 30.65 -16.52
C SER A 569 -1.85 31.20 -17.59
N LEU A 570 -3.04 31.66 -17.20
CA LEU A 570 -4.01 32.34 -18.06
C LEU A 570 -3.73 33.86 -18.21
N GLY A 571 -2.71 34.38 -17.52
CA GLY A 571 -2.36 35.80 -17.55
C GLY A 571 -3.22 36.67 -16.63
N GLU A 572 -4.05 36.06 -15.78
CA GLU A 572 -4.98 36.72 -14.86
C GLU A 572 -4.29 37.05 -13.54
N THR A 573 -4.59 38.22 -12.98
CA THR A 573 -4.15 38.62 -11.63
C THR A 573 -5.18 38.20 -10.57
N VAL A 574 -4.82 38.29 -9.29
CA VAL A 574 -5.74 38.08 -8.15
C VAL A 574 -7.03 38.91 -8.30
N MET A 575 -6.93 40.12 -8.85
CA MET A 575 -8.07 41.01 -9.06
C MET A 575 -9.03 40.52 -10.15
N ASP A 576 -8.49 39.83 -11.15
CA ASP A 576 -9.24 39.27 -12.28
C ASP A 576 -9.98 38.00 -11.83
N VAL A 577 -9.29 37.14 -11.07
CA VAL A 577 -9.81 35.88 -10.52
C VAL A 577 -10.85 36.09 -9.41
N ALA A 578 -10.77 37.19 -8.65
CA ALA A 578 -11.72 37.48 -7.56
C ALA A 578 -13.18 37.51 -8.06
N LYS A 579 -14.04 36.67 -7.50
CA LYS A 579 -15.44 36.52 -7.98
C LYS A 579 -16.40 37.60 -7.50
N THR A 580 -16.21 38.13 -6.28
CA THR A 580 -17.15 39.08 -5.67
C THR A 580 -16.61 40.52 -5.68
N LEU A 581 -17.52 41.49 -5.83
CA LEU A 581 -17.17 42.92 -5.84
C LEU A 581 -16.64 43.39 -4.47
N GLU A 582 -17.11 42.76 -3.39
CA GLU A 582 -16.65 43.01 -2.01
C GLU A 582 -15.16 42.69 -1.84
N ILE A 583 -14.71 41.52 -2.31
CA ILE A 583 -13.30 41.13 -2.27
C ILE A 583 -12.46 42.07 -3.13
N LYS A 584 -12.93 42.43 -4.33
CA LYS A 584 -12.24 43.38 -5.20
C LYS A 584 -12.06 44.74 -4.52
N ASN A 585 -13.09 45.25 -3.84
CA ASN A 585 -13.00 46.51 -3.11
C ASN A 585 -12.07 46.39 -1.90
N PHE A 586 -12.10 45.28 -1.17
CA PHE A 586 -11.23 45.03 -0.04
C PHE A 586 -9.74 44.96 -0.44
N LEU A 587 -9.43 44.27 -1.55
CA LEU A 587 -8.08 44.19 -2.09
C LEU A 587 -7.58 45.56 -2.58
N LYS A 588 -8.42 46.35 -3.26
CA LYS A 588 -8.09 47.71 -3.72
C LYS A 588 -7.67 48.65 -2.59
N ILE A 589 -8.29 48.54 -1.42
CA ILE A 589 -7.94 49.37 -0.26
C ILE A 589 -6.53 49.02 0.26
N ARG A 590 -6.05 47.79 -0.01
CA ARG A 590 -4.83 47.23 0.57
C ARG A 590 -3.68 47.04 -0.43
N THR A 591 -3.87 47.42 -1.71
CA THR A 591 -2.80 47.43 -2.72
C THR A 591 -1.71 48.41 -2.32
N LYS A 592 -0.64 47.91 -1.68
CA LYS A 592 0.63 48.64 -1.55
C LYS A 592 1.46 48.36 -2.79
N LEU A 593 1.23 49.13 -3.85
CA LEU A 593 2.00 49.04 -5.09
C LEU A 593 3.42 49.55 -4.86
N SER A 594 4.40 48.66 -4.91
CA SER A 594 5.80 49.08 -4.87
C SER A 594 6.21 49.69 -6.23
N LEU A 595 7.18 50.61 -6.22
CA LEU A 595 7.76 51.16 -7.46
C LEU A 595 8.27 50.04 -8.38
N LYS A 596 8.83 48.98 -7.80
CA LYS A 596 9.31 47.80 -8.52
C LYS A 596 8.17 47.09 -9.27
N CYS A 597 7.00 46.97 -8.67
CA CYS A 597 5.80 46.39 -9.29
C CYS A 597 5.28 47.27 -10.43
N LEU A 598 5.23 48.59 -10.22
CA LEU A 598 4.82 49.55 -11.25
C LEU A 598 5.73 49.49 -12.48
N CYS A 599 7.05 49.43 -12.28
CA CYS A 599 8.01 49.26 -13.37
C CYS A 599 7.83 47.92 -14.09
N ALA A 600 7.67 46.81 -13.37
CA ALA A 600 7.45 45.49 -13.96
C ALA A 600 6.17 45.44 -14.82
N ARG A 601 5.06 45.99 -14.30
CA ARG A 601 3.80 46.13 -15.04
C ARG A 601 3.98 46.95 -16.33
N LEU A 602 4.71 48.06 -16.27
CA LEU A 602 4.95 48.90 -17.45
C LEU A 602 5.80 48.18 -18.50
N ILE A 603 6.82 47.43 -18.07
CA ILE A 603 7.66 46.63 -18.97
C ILE A 603 6.82 45.58 -19.70
N GLN A 604 5.96 44.87 -18.98
CA GLN A 604 5.09 43.82 -19.54
C GLN A 604 3.99 44.40 -20.43
N ASN A 605 3.25 45.41 -19.94
CA ASN A 605 2.15 46.01 -20.69
C ASN A 605 2.61 46.72 -21.97
N LYS A 606 3.85 47.24 -22.00
CA LYS A 606 4.44 47.89 -23.19
C LYS A 606 5.38 46.96 -23.97
N THR A 607 5.42 45.66 -23.64
CA THR A 607 6.26 44.64 -24.31
C THR A 607 7.71 45.10 -24.52
N ILE A 608 8.30 45.72 -23.50
CA ILE A 608 9.65 46.29 -23.59
C ILE A 608 10.66 45.13 -23.51
N PRO A 609 11.62 44.96 -24.44
CA PRO A 609 12.58 43.86 -24.39
C PRO A 609 13.55 44.01 -23.21
N PHE A 610 13.54 43.06 -22.26
CA PHE A 610 14.27 43.14 -20.99
C PHE A 610 15.25 41.98 -20.72
N HIS A 611 15.17 40.86 -21.45
CA HIS A 611 16.15 39.76 -21.37
C HIS A 611 17.55 40.24 -21.80
N GLY A 612 18.58 39.88 -21.03
CA GLY A 612 19.96 40.33 -21.25
C GLY A 612 20.27 41.79 -20.85
N LYS A 613 19.24 42.58 -20.47
CA LYS A 613 19.39 43.98 -20.01
C LYS A 613 19.19 44.14 -18.51
N LEU A 614 18.48 43.20 -17.87
CA LEU A 614 18.25 43.16 -16.44
C LEU A 614 19.03 42.01 -15.81
N ALA A 615 19.41 42.16 -14.54
CA ALA A 615 19.92 41.05 -13.75
C ALA A 615 18.87 39.92 -13.67
N ASN A 616 19.30 38.66 -13.66
CA ASN A 616 18.41 37.49 -13.70
C ASN A 616 17.31 37.51 -12.62
N ALA A 617 17.61 38.01 -11.40
CA ALA A 617 16.63 38.16 -10.33
C ALA A 617 15.51 39.18 -10.65
N LEU A 618 15.79 40.19 -11.46
CA LEU A 618 14.82 41.18 -11.93
C LEU A 618 14.07 40.69 -13.17
N VAL A 619 14.73 39.97 -14.09
CA VAL A 619 14.07 39.27 -15.21
C VAL A 619 12.99 38.34 -14.67
N ASN A 620 13.35 37.45 -13.74
CA ASN A 620 12.41 36.53 -13.08
C ASN A 620 11.32 37.26 -12.27
N PHE A 621 11.51 38.52 -11.89
CA PHE A 621 10.49 39.29 -11.18
C PHE A 621 9.50 39.94 -12.15
N VAL A 622 10.01 40.48 -13.27
CA VAL A 622 9.21 41.06 -14.35
C VAL A 622 8.36 39.98 -15.02
N GLU A 623 8.92 38.78 -15.25
CA GLU A 623 8.17 37.63 -15.80
C GLU A 623 7.02 37.13 -14.92
N LYS A 624 7.02 37.47 -13.62
CA LYS A 624 5.93 37.13 -12.71
C LYS A 624 4.74 38.10 -12.82
N HIS A 625 4.97 39.31 -13.32
CA HIS A 625 3.96 40.35 -13.61
C HIS A 625 3.51 40.28 -15.06
#